data_AF-A0A5C5W0H9-F1
#
_entry.id   AF-A0A5C5W0H9-F1
#
_cell.length_a   1.000
_cell.length_b   1.000
_cell.length_c   1.000
_cell.angle_alpha   90.00
_cell.angle_beta   90.00
_cell.angle_gamma   90.00
#
_symmetry.space_group_name_H-M   'P 1'
#
loop_
_entity.id
_entity.type
_entity.pdbx_description
1 polymer ?
#
loop_
_entity_poly.entity_id
_entity_poly.type
_entity_poly.pdbx_seq_one_letter_code
_entity_poly.pdbx_strand_id
1 'polypeptide(L)'
;MPNNEPTSLTLDFQDAGGLSVPTPLPEAVEAAIFSDQSRGSPTPEEIAAIVREHLYDLVDLSLRIAGYEVAMKSGLHPLTGRPSRTDKGRQANRHRATELWKEATCLRLAQYDVYDRAFGIPARRRFQAVVEKLADPAAEKAPPVQRDLF
;
A
#
# COMPACT_ATOMS: atom_id res chain seq x y z
N MET A 1 23.44 -27.60 19.56
CA MET A 1 22.88 -26.27 19.27
C MET A 1 21.87 -26.47 18.14
N PRO A 2 20.56 -26.49 18.38
CA PRO A 2 19.59 -26.58 17.30
C PRO A 2 19.58 -25.25 16.52
N ASN A 3 19.65 -25.35 15.19
CA ASN A 3 19.48 -24.24 14.26
C ASN A 3 18.06 -23.67 14.42
N ASN A 4 17.94 -22.47 15.00
CA ASN A 4 16.73 -21.66 14.87
C ASN A 4 16.75 -21.02 13.49
N GLU A 5 16.20 -21.72 12.49
CA GLU A 5 15.80 -21.07 11.26
C GLU A 5 14.67 -20.07 11.58
N PRO A 6 14.74 -18.81 11.11
CA PRO A 6 13.68 -17.84 11.33
C PRO A 6 12.42 -18.35 10.63
N THR A 7 11.44 -18.76 11.45
CA THR A 7 10.16 -19.28 10.98
C THR A 7 9.38 -18.14 10.34
N SER A 8 9.47 -18.02 9.03
CA SER A 8 8.71 -17.03 8.26
C SER A 8 7.24 -17.44 8.30
N LEU A 9 6.41 -16.66 9.00
CA LEU A 9 4.96 -16.84 8.95
C LEU A 9 4.46 -16.43 7.58
N THR A 10 3.71 -17.30 6.91
CA THR A 10 3.05 -16.94 5.66
C THR A 10 1.73 -16.26 6.01
N LEU A 11 1.53 -15.02 5.56
CA LEU A 11 0.20 -14.42 5.62
C LEU A 11 -0.63 -15.05 4.50
N ASP A 12 -1.56 -15.91 4.88
CA ASP A 12 -2.60 -16.43 3.97
C ASP A 12 -3.60 -15.31 3.65
N PHE A 13 -3.18 -14.41 2.78
CA PHE A 13 -4.10 -13.64 1.97
C PHE A 13 -4.61 -14.58 0.89
N GLN A 14 -5.78 -15.19 1.09
CA GLN A 14 -6.32 -16.21 0.18
C GLN A 14 -6.41 -15.76 -1.29
N ASP A 15 -6.20 -14.48 -1.62
CA ASP A 15 -6.09 -13.95 -2.98
C ASP A 15 -4.81 -13.13 -3.30
N ALA A 16 -3.87 -12.90 -2.37
CA ALA A 16 -2.70 -12.00 -2.58
C ALA A 16 -1.33 -12.69 -2.75
N GLY A 17 -1.30 -13.95 -3.19
CA GLY A 17 -0.06 -14.58 -3.67
C GLY A 17 1.01 -14.86 -2.60
N GLY A 18 0.63 -15.11 -1.35
CA GLY A 18 1.54 -15.65 -0.33
C GLY A 18 2.63 -14.68 0.12
N LEU A 19 2.26 -13.47 0.54
CA LEU A 19 3.21 -12.55 1.17
C LEU A 19 3.70 -13.17 2.50
N SER A 20 4.97 -13.56 2.56
CA SER A 20 5.61 -13.94 3.82
C SER A 20 5.73 -12.73 4.74
N VAL A 21 5.33 -12.84 6.01
CA VAL A 21 5.59 -11.81 7.04
C VAL A 21 7.11 -11.64 7.15
N PRO A 22 7.65 -10.46 6.80
CA PRO A 22 9.07 -10.21 6.97
C PRO A 22 9.41 -10.11 8.46
N THR A 23 10.60 -10.59 8.82
CA THR A 23 11.18 -10.29 10.12
C THR A 23 11.62 -8.83 10.14
N PRO A 24 11.24 -8.04 11.15
CA PRO A 24 11.77 -6.69 11.37
C PRO A 24 13.29 -6.65 11.42
N LEU A 25 13.87 -5.54 10.94
CA LEU A 25 15.28 -5.26 11.18
C LEU A 25 15.53 -4.98 12.68
N PRO A 26 16.67 -5.42 13.25
CA PRO A 26 17.00 -5.14 14.65
C PRO A 26 16.92 -3.66 15.01
N GLU A 27 17.42 -2.79 14.13
CA GLU A 27 17.43 -1.33 14.32
C GLU A 27 16.01 -0.75 14.34
N ALA A 28 15.08 -1.37 13.60
CA ALA A 28 13.68 -0.97 13.59
C ALA A 28 12.94 -1.38 14.88
N VAL A 29 13.32 -2.51 15.47
CA VAL A 29 12.82 -2.94 16.79
C VAL A 29 13.37 -2.04 17.89
N GLU A 30 14.67 -1.72 17.85
CA GLU A 30 15.32 -0.82 18.81
C GLU A 30 14.77 0.62 18.74
N ALA A 31 14.46 1.10 17.54
CA ALA A 31 13.82 2.39 17.32
C ALA A 31 12.33 2.41 17.70
N ALA A 32 11.78 1.29 18.21
CA ALA A 32 10.39 1.14 18.62
C ALA A 32 9.40 1.50 17.50
N ILE A 33 9.72 1.14 16.25
CA ILE A 33 8.87 1.41 15.08
C ILE A 33 7.52 0.66 15.17
N PHE A 34 7.52 -0.50 15.83
CA PHE A 34 6.39 -1.43 15.87
C PHE A 34 5.68 -1.54 17.21
N SER A 35 6.20 -0.91 18.26
CA SER A 35 5.70 -1.06 19.63
C SER A 35 5.88 0.22 20.42
N ASP A 36 4.97 0.47 21.36
CA ASP A 36 5.24 1.45 22.41
C ASP A 36 6.44 0.95 23.24
N GLN A 37 7.40 1.84 23.58
CA GLN A 37 8.70 1.46 24.19
C GLN A 37 8.56 0.65 25.49
N SER A 38 7.36 0.63 26.07
CA SER A 38 6.99 -0.07 27.30
C SER A 38 6.63 -1.56 27.13
N ARG A 39 6.35 -2.05 25.91
CA ARG A 39 5.79 -3.40 25.67
C ARG A 39 6.79 -4.48 25.26
N GLY A 40 8.06 -4.14 25.04
CA GLY A 40 9.08 -5.07 24.57
C GLY A 40 9.01 -5.34 23.05
N SER A 41 9.71 -6.37 22.57
CA SER A 41 9.77 -6.68 21.14
C SER A 41 8.39 -7.09 20.59
N PRO A 42 8.01 -6.64 19.37
CA PRO A 42 6.72 -6.95 18.79
C PRO A 42 6.56 -8.45 18.52
N THR A 43 5.37 -8.97 18.75
CA THR A 43 5.02 -10.36 18.44
C THR A 43 4.90 -10.56 16.92
N PRO A 44 5.11 -11.79 16.41
CA PRO A 44 4.92 -12.09 14.99
C PRO A 44 3.52 -11.74 14.48
N GLU A 45 2.49 -11.90 15.30
CA GLU A 45 1.10 -11.55 15.00
C GLU A 45 0.90 -10.03 14.86
N GLU A 46 1.51 -9.23 15.73
CA GLU A 46 1.49 -7.76 15.63
C GLU A 46 2.17 -7.27 14.36
N ILE A 47 3.34 -7.85 14.02
CA ILE A 47 4.04 -7.53 12.78
C ILE A 47 3.17 -7.89 11.57
N ALA A 48 2.53 -9.06 11.59
CA ALA A 48 1.65 -9.51 10.53
C ALA A 48 0.44 -8.57 10.34
N ALA A 49 -0.13 -8.06 11.43
CA ALA A 49 -1.21 -7.07 11.39
C ALA A 49 -0.74 -5.72 10.80
N ILE A 50 0.40 -5.21 11.25
CA ILE A 50 0.99 -3.95 10.76
C ILE A 50 1.29 -4.06 9.25
N VAL A 51 1.92 -5.16 8.83
CA VAL A 51 2.23 -5.40 7.41
C VAL A 51 0.97 -5.47 6.57
N ARG A 52 -0.11 -6.05 7.11
CA ARG A 52 -1.41 -6.14 6.44
C ARG A 52 -2.08 -4.77 6.29
N GLU A 53 -2.09 -3.95 7.33
CA GLU A 53 -2.65 -2.59 7.26
C GLU A 53 -1.89 -1.74 6.23
N HIS A 54 -0.56 -1.77 6.29
CA HIS A 54 0.29 -1.07 5.34
C HIS A 54 0.05 -1.55 3.89
N LEU A 55 -0.22 -2.86 3.70
CA LEU A 55 -0.52 -3.41 2.38
C LEU A 55 -1.81 -2.79 1.83
N TYR A 56 -2.88 -2.76 2.63
CA TYR A 56 -4.15 -2.20 2.22
C TYR A 56 -4.06 -0.71 1.90
N ASP A 57 -3.33 0.05 2.71
CA ASP A 57 -3.11 1.47 2.49
C ASP A 57 -2.39 1.74 1.17
N LEU A 58 -1.31 1.00 0.88
CA LEU A 58 -0.55 1.16 -0.36
C LEU A 58 -1.32 0.71 -1.61
N VAL A 59 -2.15 -0.33 -1.49
CA VAL A 59 -3.03 -0.77 -2.57
C VAL A 59 -4.07 0.31 -2.85
N ASP A 60 -4.75 0.83 -1.83
CA ASP A 60 -5.73 1.92 -1.98
C ASP A 60 -5.09 3.17 -2.58
N LEU A 61 -3.91 3.55 -2.10
CA LEU A 61 -3.16 4.70 -2.61
C LEU A 61 -2.74 4.51 -4.07
N SER A 62 -2.33 3.30 -4.46
CA SER A 62 -1.96 2.98 -5.84
C SER A 62 -3.16 3.03 -6.79
N LEU A 63 -4.33 2.55 -6.35
CA LEU A 63 -5.58 2.66 -7.10
C LEU A 63 -6.02 4.12 -7.26
N ARG A 64 -5.89 4.95 -6.21
CA ARG A 64 -6.16 6.40 -6.29
C ARG A 64 -5.23 7.09 -7.29
N ILE A 65 -3.93 6.79 -7.26
CA ILE A 65 -2.95 7.33 -8.21
C ILE A 65 -3.37 7.00 -9.65
N ALA A 66 -3.73 5.75 -9.94
CA ALA A 66 -4.22 5.35 -11.26
C ALA A 66 -5.50 6.13 -11.65
N GLY A 67 -6.43 6.31 -10.72
CA GLY A 67 -7.63 7.12 -10.91
C GLY A 67 -7.31 8.59 -11.25
N TYR A 68 -6.34 9.18 -10.57
CA TYR A 68 -5.89 10.55 -10.85
C TYR A 68 -5.23 10.67 -12.22
N GLU A 69 -4.43 9.67 -12.65
CA GLU A 69 -3.86 9.65 -14.00
C GLU A 69 -4.92 9.61 -15.08
N VAL A 70 -6.00 8.84 -14.86
CA VAL A 70 -7.17 8.84 -15.76
C VAL A 70 -7.83 10.22 -15.77
N ALA A 71 -8.06 10.84 -14.60
CA ALA A 71 -8.66 12.17 -14.49
C ALA A 71 -7.81 13.26 -15.17
N MET A 72 -6.48 13.21 -15.07
CA MET A 72 -5.54 14.11 -15.76
C MET A 72 -5.67 14.01 -17.29
N LYS A 73 -5.87 12.80 -17.82
CA LYS A 73 -6.01 12.55 -19.27
C LYS A 73 -7.40 12.91 -19.80
N SER A 74 -8.44 12.61 -19.04
CA SER A 74 -9.85 12.73 -19.46
C SER A 74 -10.52 14.05 -19.08
N GLY A 75 -10.01 14.76 -18.07
CA GLY A 75 -10.67 15.96 -17.52
C GLY A 75 -11.88 15.66 -16.63
N LEU A 76 -12.02 14.41 -16.17
CA LEU A 76 -13.00 14.01 -15.16
C LEU A 76 -12.61 14.55 -13.79
N HIS A 77 -13.60 14.75 -12.92
CA HIS A 77 -13.35 15.16 -11.55
C HIS A 77 -12.61 14.05 -10.78
N PRO A 78 -11.43 14.32 -10.19
CA PRO A 78 -10.54 13.27 -9.68
C PRO A 78 -11.11 12.46 -8.52
N LEU A 79 -12.09 12.99 -7.77
CA LEU A 79 -12.68 12.29 -6.63
C LEU A 79 -14.03 11.62 -6.93
N THR A 80 -14.71 12.02 -8.01
CA THR A 80 -16.08 11.57 -8.29
C THR A 80 -16.24 10.93 -9.67
N GLY A 81 -15.21 11.00 -10.51
CA GLY A 81 -15.25 10.53 -11.89
C GLY A 81 -16.20 11.32 -12.80
N ARG A 82 -16.89 12.36 -12.30
CA ARG A 82 -17.91 13.08 -13.07
C ARG A 82 -17.27 14.03 -14.09
N PRO A 83 -17.77 14.07 -15.34
CA PRO A 83 -17.30 15.05 -16.32
C PRO A 83 -17.79 16.45 -15.98
N SER A 84 -16.96 17.46 -16.23
CA SER A 84 -17.42 18.84 -16.24
C SER A 84 -18.06 19.20 -17.59
N ARG A 85 -19.15 19.98 -17.53
CA ARG A 85 -19.88 20.44 -18.73
C ARG A 85 -19.11 21.47 -19.56
N THR A 86 -18.10 22.12 -18.98
CA THR A 86 -17.33 23.20 -19.63
C THR A 86 -15.87 22.83 -19.81
N ASP A 87 -15.21 23.40 -20.83
CA ASP A 87 -13.77 23.24 -21.03
C ASP A 87 -12.95 23.78 -19.86
N LYS A 88 -13.31 24.96 -19.35
CA LYS A 88 -12.68 25.55 -18.16
C LYS A 88 -12.77 24.61 -16.95
N GLY A 89 -13.92 23.97 -16.75
CA GLY A 89 -14.10 23.00 -15.68
C GLY A 89 -13.30 21.71 -15.90
N ARG A 90 -13.20 21.21 -17.13
CA ARG A 90 -12.31 20.08 -17.47
C ARG A 90 -10.85 20.43 -17.21
N GLN A 91 -10.41 21.65 -17.55
CA GLN A 91 -9.04 22.10 -17.28
C GLN A 91 -8.76 22.21 -15.78
N ALA A 92 -9.71 22.76 -15.00
CA ALA A 92 -9.61 22.81 -13.55
C ALA A 92 -9.53 21.40 -12.93
N ASN A 93 -10.33 20.45 -13.44
CA ASN A 93 -10.27 19.05 -13.02
C ASN A 93 -8.91 18.41 -13.29
N ARG A 94 -8.32 18.64 -14.48
CA ARG A 94 -6.97 18.15 -14.80
C ARG A 94 -5.93 18.71 -13.84
N HIS A 95 -5.98 20.01 -13.57
CA HIS A 95 -5.06 20.65 -12.63
C HIS A 95 -5.20 20.06 -11.22
N ARG A 96 -6.44 19.91 -10.73
CA ARG A 96 -6.70 19.30 -9.41
C ARG A 96 -6.22 17.85 -9.35
N ALA A 97 -6.43 17.08 -10.40
CA ALA A 97 -5.97 15.70 -10.51
C ALA A 97 -4.43 15.62 -10.44
N THR A 98 -3.72 16.53 -11.11
CA THR A 98 -2.25 16.62 -11.04
C THR A 98 -1.75 16.86 -9.62
N GLU A 99 -2.37 17.79 -8.88
CA GLU A 99 -1.94 18.07 -7.50
C GLU A 99 -2.19 16.86 -6.57
N LEU A 100 -3.37 16.25 -6.66
CA LEU A 100 -3.69 15.04 -5.90
C LEU A 100 -2.77 13.85 -6.26
N TRP A 101 -2.42 13.71 -7.54
CA TRP A 101 -1.47 12.71 -8.01
C TRP A 101 -0.08 12.90 -7.40
N LYS A 102 0.42 14.14 -7.33
CA LYS A 102 1.71 14.45 -6.69
C LYS A 102 1.68 14.10 -5.20
N GLU A 103 0.67 14.59 -4.48
CA GLU A 103 0.50 14.33 -3.05
C GLU A 103 0.46 12.83 -2.75
N ALA A 104 -0.38 12.09 -3.47
CA ALA A 104 -0.52 10.64 -3.30
C ALA A 104 0.78 9.88 -3.66
N THR A 105 1.47 10.30 -4.72
CA THR A 105 2.75 9.68 -5.11
C THR A 105 3.83 9.91 -4.05
N CYS A 106 3.93 11.12 -3.49
CA CYS A 106 4.85 11.42 -2.39
C CYS A 106 4.55 10.56 -1.16
N LEU A 107 3.27 10.43 -0.77
CA LEU A 107 2.87 9.59 0.36
C LEU A 107 3.23 8.11 0.13
N ARG A 108 3.02 7.60 -1.10
CA ARG A 108 3.36 6.22 -1.46
C ARG A 108 4.86 5.96 -1.34
N LEU A 109 5.68 6.88 -1.82
CA LEU A 109 7.14 6.79 -1.71
C LEU A 109 7.59 6.84 -0.24
N ALA A 110 6.98 7.71 0.57
CA ALA A 110 7.28 7.77 2.01
C ALA A 110 6.91 6.47 2.73
N GLN A 111 5.76 5.87 2.41
CA GLN A 111 5.36 4.57 2.96
C GLN A 111 6.33 3.45 2.57
N TYR A 112 6.80 3.42 1.32
CA TYR A 112 7.84 2.47 0.92
C TYR A 112 9.18 2.69 1.64
N ASP A 113 9.58 3.94 1.90
CA ASP A 113 10.79 4.25 2.67
C ASP A 113 10.65 3.79 4.14
N VAL A 114 9.48 4.01 4.75
CA VAL A 114 9.19 3.46 6.08
C VAL A 114 9.30 1.94 6.09
N TYR A 115 8.69 1.27 5.10
CA TYR A 115 8.77 -0.20 5.00
C TYR A 115 10.20 -0.70 4.77
N ASP A 116 10.99 0.03 3.98
CA ASP A 116 12.41 -0.26 3.75
C ASP A 116 13.23 -0.17 5.04
N ARG A 117 13.06 0.91 5.80
CA ARG A 117 13.76 1.08 7.09
C ARG A 117 13.31 0.06 8.12
N ALA A 118 12.09 -0.44 8.00
CA ALA A 118 11.48 -1.38 8.93
C ALA A 118 11.89 -2.85 8.65
N PHE A 119 12.02 -3.23 7.37
CA PHE A 119 12.15 -4.64 6.93
C PHE A 119 13.24 -4.89 5.89
N GLY A 120 13.85 -3.83 5.36
CA GLY A 120 14.91 -3.86 4.35
C GLY A 120 14.42 -3.87 2.89
N ILE A 121 15.32 -3.43 2.01
CA ILE A 121 15.07 -3.28 0.56
C ILE A 121 14.50 -4.55 -0.08
N PRO A 122 15.02 -5.77 0.21
CA PRO A 122 14.49 -6.99 -0.40
C PRO A 122 13.03 -7.26 -0.02
N ALA A 123 12.65 -7.02 1.24
CA ALA A 123 11.28 -7.18 1.71
C ALA A 123 10.36 -6.16 1.05
N ARG A 124 10.78 -4.88 1.01
CA ARG A 124 10.06 -3.81 0.32
C ARG A 124 9.84 -4.12 -1.17
N ARG A 125 10.81 -4.70 -1.89
CA ARG A 125 10.65 -5.10 -3.30
C ARG A 125 9.55 -6.14 -3.50
N ARG A 126 9.52 -7.18 -2.64
CA ARG A 126 8.47 -8.21 -2.70
C ARG A 126 7.11 -7.61 -2.36
N PHE A 127 7.07 -6.76 -1.35
CA PHE A 127 5.87 -6.06 -0.94
C PHE A 127 5.30 -5.16 -2.05
N GLN A 128 6.16 -4.36 -2.69
CA GLN A 128 5.82 -3.54 -3.85
C GLN A 128 5.24 -4.39 -4.99
N ALA A 129 5.85 -5.52 -5.32
CA ALA A 129 5.33 -6.40 -6.38
C ALA A 129 3.92 -6.94 -6.06
N VAL A 130 3.62 -7.22 -4.79
CA VAL A 130 2.27 -7.62 -4.36
C VAL A 130 1.30 -6.43 -4.45
N VAL A 131 1.69 -5.24 -3.98
CA VAL A 131 0.88 -4.01 -4.12
C VAL A 131 0.54 -3.75 -5.58
N GLU A 132 1.52 -3.78 -6.47
CA GLU A 132 1.35 -3.54 -7.90
C GLU A 132 0.43 -4.58 -8.54
N LYS A 133 0.57 -5.86 -8.17
CA LYS A 133 -0.32 -6.93 -8.64
C LYS A 133 -1.77 -6.73 -8.17
N LEU A 134 -1.98 -6.34 -6.91
CA LEU A 134 -3.31 -6.13 -6.35
C LEU A 134 -3.97 -4.83 -6.86
N ALA A 135 -3.16 -3.81 -7.14
CA ALA A 135 -3.63 -2.54 -7.67
C ALA A 135 -3.74 -2.52 -9.20
N ASP A 136 -3.44 -3.64 -9.88
CA ASP A 136 -3.58 -3.74 -11.33
C ASP A 136 -5.08 -3.85 -11.70
N PRO A 137 -5.67 -2.82 -12.34
CA PRO A 137 -7.07 -2.87 -12.76
C PRO A 137 -7.31 -3.93 -13.85
N ALA A 138 -6.27 -4.45 -14.52
CA ALA A 138 -6.40 -5.55 -15.48
C ALA A 138 -6.43 -6.94 -14.81
N ALA A 139 -6.11 -7.04 -13.51
CA ALA A 139 -6.20 -8.29 -12.75
C ALA A 139 -7.66 -8.70 -12.45
N GLU A 140 -8.62 -7.80 -12.69
CA GLU A 140 -10.07 -7.97 -12.48
C GLU A 140 -10.75 -8.86 -13.56
N LYS A 141 -10.18 -10.05 -13.78
CA LYS A 141 -10.94 -11.25 -14.17
C LYS A 141 -11.31 -12.11 -12.95
N ALA A 142 -11.02 -11.63 -11.74
CA ALA A 142 -11.41 -12.23 -10.48
C ALA A 142 -12.62 -11.46 -9.88
N PRO A 143 -13.55 -12.15 -9.19
CA PRO A 143 -14.83 -11.57 -8.77
C PRO A 143 -14.67 -10.42 -7.78
N PRO A 144 -15.66 -9.49 -7.73
CA PRO A 144 -15.58 -8.29 -6.92
C PRO A 144 -15.52 -8.66 -5.43
N VAL A 145 -14.47 -8.17 -4.75
CA VAL A 145 -14.43 -8.15 -3.29
C VAL A 145 -15.52 -7.19 -2.82
N GLN A 146 -16.65 -7.75 -2.38
CA GLN A 146 -17.71 -6.99 -1.73
C GLN A 146 -17.13 -6.35 -0.46
N ARG A 147 -16.94 -5.03 -0.50
CA ARG A 147 -16.76 -4.22 0.71
C ARG A 147 -18.15 -3.93 1.26
N ASP A 148 -18.62 -4.77 2.17
CA ASP A 148 -19.70 -4.39 3.07
C ASP A 148 -19.16 -3.29 4.00
N LEU A 149 -19.52 -2.05 3.69
CA LEU A 149 -19.34 -0.90 4.56
C LEU A 149 -20.38 -1.00 5.68
N PHE A 150 -19.91 -1.24 6.91
CA PHE A 150 -20.67 -0.97 8.13
C PHE A 150 -20.73 0.53 8.41
#